data_AF-A0A9W9LEL2-F1
#
_entry.id   AF-A0A9W9LEL2-F1
#
_cell.length_a   1.000
_cell.length_b   1.000
_cell.length_c   1.000
_cell.angle_alpha   90.00
_cell.angle_beta   90.00
_cell.angle_gamma   90.00
#
_symmetry.space_group_name_H-M   'P 1'
#
loop_
_entity.id
_entity.type
_entity.pdbx_description
1 polymer ?
#
loop_
_entity_poly.entity_id
_entity_poly.type
_entity_poly.pdbx_seq_one_letter_code
_entity_poly.pdbx_strand_id
1 'polypeptide(L)'
;MDDADTRGRQATTYTPGELAAYRDLTQKSCNTPKLLGYKTGTQKRSGLVPGGFIIWLAWEIVPGLRLGDSFGAKPFWALKSDEREQIRAVFAKALLKLRENGWYPWVTRARNLVWHRETQTLYFIGHFSKAGKPKRPVEVRPKLIAMFELAKPDSPDFMRKDDQDQNTSLWEW
;
A
#
# COMPACT_ATOMS: atom_id res chain seq x y z
N MET A 1 5.42 11.89 -28.93
CA MET A 1 6.37 11.66 -27.83
C MET A 1 7.56 12.56 -28.10
N ASP A 2 7.96 13.40 -27.15
CA ASP A 2 9.04 14.39 -27.35
C ASP A 2 10.38 13.71 -27.64
N ASP A 3 11.24 14.40 -28.39
CA ASP A 3 12.58 13.92 -28.70
C ASP A 3 13.46 13.83 -27.43
N ALA A 4 14.61 13.14 -27.56
CA ALA A 4 15.51 12.89 -26.44
C ALA A 4 16.09 14.18 -25.82
N ASP A 5 16.33 15.20 -26.62
CA ASP A 5 16.95 16.45 -26.16
C ASP A 5 15.91 17.30 -25.43
N THR A 6 14.66 17.34 -25.94
CA THR A 6 13.51 17.96 -25.26
C THR A 6 13.23 17.30 -23.91
N ARG A 7 13.19 15.95 -23.83
CA ARG A 7 13.03 15.23 -22.55
C ARG A 7 14.22 15.45 -21.62
N GLY A 8 15.43 15.51 -22.17
CA GLY A 8 16.64 15.73 -21.37
C GLY A 8 16.68 17.08 -20.65
N ARG A 9 16.04 18.12 -21.20
CA ARG A 9 15.88 19.42 -20.53
C ARG A 9 15.00 19.36 -19.26
N GLN A 10 14.23 18.28 -19.08
CA GLN A 10 13.43 18.05 -17.88
C GLN A 10 14.22 17.33 -16.77
N ALA A 11 15.47 16.93 -17.03
CA ALA A 11 16.31 16.29 -16.05
C ALA A 11 16.54 17.18 -14.82
N THR A 12 16.27 16.64 -13.65
CA THR A 12 16.46 17.32 -12.36
C THR A 12 16.85 16.33 -11.29
N THR A 13 17.36 16.83 -10.16
CA THR A 13 17.55 16.04 -8.93
C THR A 13 16.25 15.94 -8.15
N TYR A 14 15.84 14.72 -7.81
CA TYR A 14 14.62 14.44 -7.06
C TYR A 14 14.80 13.20 -6.20
N THR A 15 14.26 13.21 -4.98
CA THR A 15 14.14 12.02 -4.15
C THR A 15 12.71 11.52 -4.24
N PRO A 16 12.47 10.32 -4.81
CA PRO A 16 11.15 9.73 -4.85
C PRO A 16 10.55 9.57 -3.47
N GLY A 17 9.25 9.89 -3.36
CA GLY A 17 8.51 9.72 -2.11
C GLY A 17 8.59 8.29 -1.56
N GLU A 18 8.70 7.31 -2.45
CA GLU A 18 8.88 5.90 -2.07
C GLU A 18 10.23 5.63 -1.38
N LEU A 19 11.35 6.15 -1.89
CA LEU A 19 12.65 6.02 -1.22
C LEU A 19 12.62 6.70 0.16
N ALA A 20 12.00 7.88 0.25
CA ALA A 20 11.80 8.55 1.53
C ALA A 20 10.95 7.72 2.50
N ALA A 21 9.92 7.04 2.00
CA ALA A 21 9.08 6.15 2.80
C ALA A 21 9.86 4.98 3.36
N TYR A 22 10.57 4.24 2.52
CA TYR A 22 11.32 3.06 2.97
C TYR A 22 12.45 3.42 3.94
N ARG A 23 13.14 4.55 3.76
CA ARG A 23 14.16 5.02 4.72
C ARG A 23 13.55 5.30 6.09
N ASP A 24 12.41 5.96 6.13
CA ASP A 24 11.74 6.36 7.37
C ASP A 24 11.06 5.15 8.06
N LEU A 25 10.29 4.36 7.31
CA LEU A 25 9.58 3.18 7.80
C LEU A 25 10.52 2.09 8.34
N THR A 26 11.71 1.91 7.74
CA THR A 26 12.70 0.93 8.24
C THR A 26 13.09 1.18 9.70
N GLN A 27 13.04 2.43 10.16
CA GLN A 27 13.45 2.80 11.52
C GLN A 27 12.31 2.71 12.56
N LYS A 28 11.05 2.77 12.13
CA LYS A 28 9.91 2.99 13.05
C LYS A 28 8.72 2.05 12.86
N SER A 29 8.69 1.30 11.77
CA SER A 29 7.59 0.42 11.42
C SER A 29 7.99 -1.04 11.62
N CYS A 30 7.06 -1.81 12.19
CA CYS A 30 7.20 -3.27 12.33
C CYS A 30 6.31 -4.04 11.34
N ASN A 31 5.49 -3.34 10.55
CA ASN A 31 4.50 -3.91 9.64
C ASN A 31 4.67 -3.44 8.19
N THR A 32 5.90 -3.08 7.82
CA THR A 32 6.31 -2.76 6.44
C THR A 32 7.69 -3.36 6.19
N PRO A 33 8.02 -3.74 4.94
CA PRO A 33 9.34 -4.26 4.62
C PRO A 33 10.46 -3.27 4.95
N LYS A 34 11.61 -3.79 5.39
CA LYS A 34 12.82 -2.99 5.57
C LYS A 34 13.48 -2.66 4.24
N LEU A 35 14.08 -1.48 4.16
CA LEU A 35 14.99 -1.11 3.09
C LEU A 35 16.30 -1.89 3.23
N LEU A 36 16.63 -2.70 2.23
CA LEU A 36 17.91 -3.42 2.18
C LEU A 36 19.00 -2.57 1.52
N GLY A 37 18.61 -1.76 0.54
CA GLY A 37 19.51 -0.85 -0.14
C GLY A 37 18.85 -0.11 -1.29
N TYR A 38 19.51 0.91 -1.81
CA TYR A 38 19.10 1.60 -3.01
C TYR A 38 20.32 2.05 -3.80
N LYS A 39 20.13 2.22 -5.11
CA LYS A 39 21.14 2.78 -6.01
C LYS A 39 20.50 3.91 -6.80
N THR A 40 21.18 5.05 -6.86
CA THR A 40 20.87 6.15 -7.78
C THR A 40 21.76 6.03 -9.01
N GLY A 41 21.23 6.37 -10.17
CA GLY A 41 21.99 6.47 -11.41
C GLY A 41 21.41 7.53 -12.32
N THR A 42 22.14 7.83 -13.39
CA THR A 42 21.71 8.74 -14.44
C THR A 42 21.25 7.95 -15.65
N GLN A 43 20.11 8.32 -16.22
CA GLN A 43 19.56 7.71 -17.41
C GLN A 43 20.40 8.08 -18.64
N LYS A 44 20.70 7.08 -19.47
CA LYS A 44 21.38 7.25 -20.76
C LYS A 44 20.45 7.96 -21.76
N ARG A 45 20.98 8.31 -22.94
CA ARG A 45 20.21 8.94 -24.03
C ARG A 45 19.01 8.12 -24.51
N SER A 46 19.06 6.80 -24.36
CA SER A 46 17.94 5.89 -24.65
C SER A 46 16.89 5.82 -23.54
N GLY A 47 17.11 6.48 -22.40
CA GLY A 47 16.20 6.47 -21.25
C GLY A 47 14.93 7.30 -21.49
N LEU A 48 14.00 7.21 -20.54
CA LEU A 48 12.75 7.99 -20.56
C LEU A 48 13.00 9.48 -20.34
N VAL A 49 14.05 9.81 -19.58
CA VAL A 49 14.50 11.19 -19.39
C VAL A 49 16.02 11.18 -19.46
N PRO A 50 16.62 11.36 -20.66
CA PRO A 50 18.07 11.44 -20.82
C PRO A 50 18.73 12.42 -19.84
N GLY A 51 19.78 12.01 -19.13
CA GLY A 51 20.40 12.84 -18.09
C GLY A 51 19.60 12.98 -16.79
N GLY A 52 18.35 12.49 -16.75
CA GLY A 52 17.54 12.40 -15.54
C GLY A 52 18.01 11.27 -14.62
N PHE A 53 17.39 11.16 -13.44
CA PHE A 53 17.73 10.13 -12.46
C PHE A 53 16.97 8.82 -12.71
N ILE A 54 17.52 7.71 -12.23
CA ILE A 54 16.86 6.42 -12.06
C ILE A 54 17.26 5.88 -10.69
N ILE A 55 16.30 5.31 -9.97
CA ILE A 55 16.53 4.73 -8.64
C ILE A 55 16.10 3.26 -8.67
N TRP A 56 17.02 2.40 -8.24
CA TRP A 56 16.73 1.01 -7.92
C TRP A 56 16.60 0.88 -6.40
N LEU A 57 15.56 0.20 -5.97
CA LEU A 57 15.21 0.03 -4.57
C LEU A 57 15.09 -1.47 -4.29
N ALA A 58 15.78 -1.94 -3.27
CA ALA A 58 15.67 -3.31 -2.79
C ALA A 58 15.11 -3.28 -1.37
N TRP A 59 13.95 -3.91 -1.18
CA TRP A 59 13.32 -4.06 0.12
C TRP A 59 13.17 -5.55 0.48
N GLU A 60 12.97 -5.79 1.75
CA GLU A 60 12.77 -7.11 2.35
C GLU A 60 11.59 -7.85 1.70
N ILE A 61 11.77 -9.16 1.47
CA ILE A 61 10.65 -10.06 1.20
C ILE A 61 10.14 -10.52 2.56
N VAL A 62 9.02 -9.95 3.00
CA VAL A 62 8.40 -10.29 4.30
C VAL A 62 7.79 -11.70 4.26
N PRO A 63 7.77 -12.43 5.38
CA PRO A 63 7.19 -13.76 5.44
C PRO A 63 5.66 -13.72 5.37
N GLY A 64 5.05 -14.81 4.89
CA GLY A 64 3.61 -15.02 4.94
C GLY A 64 2.92 -15.08 3.59
N LEU A 65 1.58 -15.12 3.64
CA LEU A 65 0.71 -15.25 2.48
C LEU A 65 0.32 -13.88 1.93
N ARG A 66 0.66 -13.62 0.67
CA ARG A 66 0.14 -12.44 -0.04
C ARG A 66 -1.35 -12.60 -0.28
N LEU A 67 -2.15 -11.62 0.16
CA LEU A 67 -3.61 -11.74 0.19
C LEU A 67 -4.31 -11.53 -1.16
N GLY A 68 -3.56 -11.09 -2.17
CA GLY A 68 -4.08 -10.88 -3.53
C GLY A 68 -2.99 -10.84 -4.59
N ASP A 69 -3.42 -10.79 -5.84
CA ASP A 69 -2.58 -10.69 -7.03
C ASP A 69 -3.14 -9.64 -8.02
N SER A 70 -2.75 -9.72 -9.29
CA SER A 70 -3.23 -8.80 -10.33
C SER A 70 -4.73 -8.96 -10.64
N PHE A 71 -5.33 -10.09 -10.28
CA PHE A 71 -6.72 -10.47 -10.58
C PHE A 71 -7.66 -10.32 -9.38
N GLY A 72 -7.12 -10.05 -8.19
CA GLY A 72 -7.91 -9.67 -7.01
C GLY A 72 -7.48 -10.39 -5.74
N ALA A 73 -8.40 -10.50 -4.78
CA ALA A 73 -8.15 -11.02 -3.44
C ALA A 73 -8.44 -12.52 -3.26
N LYS A 74 -8.33 -13.33 -4.33
CA LYS A 74 -8.62 -14.78 -4.27
C LYS A 74 -7.88 -15.50 -3.12
N PRO A 75 -6.58 -15.24 -2.85
CA PRO A 75 -5.89 -15.84 -1.70
C PRO A 75 -6.55 -15.53 -0.36
N PHE A 76 -7.00 -14.29 -0.13
CA PHE A 76 -7.73 -13.92 1.08
C PHE A 76 -9.05 -14.66 1.21
N TRP A 77 -9.86 -14.71 0.14
CA TRP A 77 -11.17 -15.36 0.17
C TRP A 77 -11.11 -16.89 0.23
N ALA A 78 -9.96 -17.49 -0.07
CA ALA A 78 -9.72 -18.91 0.13
C ALA A 78 -9.41 -19.28 1.60
N LEU A 79 -9.15 -18.30 2.47
CA LEU A 79 -8.95 -18.52 3.89
C LEU A 79 -10.27 -18.84 4.61
N LYS A 80 -10.16 -19.55 5.73
CA LYS A 80 -11.29 -19.84 6.60
C LYS A 80 -11.87 -18.55 7.19
N SER A 81 -13.15 -18.58 7.55
CA SER A 81 -13.87 -17.39 8.02
C SER A 81 -13.25 -16.74 9.26
N ASP A 82 -12.83 -17.55 10.23
CA ASP A 82 -12.15 -17.14 11.45
C ASP A 82 -10.83 -16.42 11.15
N GLU A 83 -10.04 -16.93 10.20
CA GLU A 83 -8.80 -16.28 9.81
C GLU A 83 -9.03 -14.98 9.04
N ARG A 84 -10.06 -14.91 8.19
CA ARG A 84 -10.45 -13.66 7.50
C ARG A 84 -10.87 -12.58 8.50
N GLU A 85 -11.64 -12.95 9.52
CA GLU A 85 -12.03 -12.05 10.61
C GLU A 85 -10.82 -11.55 11.39
N GLN A 86 -9.89 -12.45 11.72
CA GLN A 86 -8.66 -12.07 12.40
C GLN A 86 -7.79 -11.11 11.57
N ILE A 87 -7.66 -11.35 10.26
CA ILE A 87 -6.96 -10.44 9.35
C ILE A 87 -7.60 -9.05 9.38
N ARG A 88 -8.93 -8.93 9.37
CA ARG A 88 -9.61 -7.62 9.45
C ARG A 88 -9.36 -6.90 10.78
N ALA A 89 -9.40 -7.63 11.88
CA ALA A 89 -9.12 -7.07 13.20
C ALA A 89 -7.68 -6.55 13.30
N VAL A 90 -6.70 -7.29 12.75
CA VAL A 90 -5.29 -6.86 12.69
C VAL A 90 -5.11 -5.71 11.70
N PHE A 91 -5.77 -5.76 10.54
CA PHE A 91 -5.71 -4.74 9.50
C PHE A 91 -6.03 -3.35 10.05
N ALA A 92 -7.11 -3.23 10.83
CA ALA A 92 -7.51 -1.94 11.36
C ALA A 92 -6.41 -1.32 12.24
N LYS A 93 -5.85 -2.10 13.16
CA LYS A 93 -4.77 -1.67 14.05
C LYS A 93 -3.47 -1.37 13.27
N ALA A 94 -3.12 -2.23 12.33
CA ALA A 94 -1.90 -2.12 11.53
C ALA A 94 -1.93 -0.88 10.62
N LEU A 95 -3.08 -0.54 10.03
CA LEU A 95 -3.24 0.64 9.19
C LEU A 95 -3.14 1.93 10.00
N LEU A 96 -3.74 1.97 11.20
CA LEU A 96 -3.63 3.11 12.10
C LEU A 96 -2.18 3.36 12.52
N LYS A 97 -1.46 2.30 12.90
CA LYS A 97 -0.03 2.38 13.22
C LYS A 97 0.82 2.90 12.06
N LEU A 98 0.54 2.45 10.83
CA LEU A 98 1.22 2.95 9.63
C LEU A 98 0.97 4.46 9.43
N ARG A 99 -0.26 4.91 9.72
CA ARG A 99 -0.67 6.32 9.62
C ARG A 99 -0.09 7.20 10.72
N GLU A 100 0.02 6.70 11.95
CA GLU A 100 0.75 7.35 13.05
C GLU A 100 2.22 7.54 12.70
N ASN A 101 2.79 6.55 12.01
CA ASN A 101 4.09 6.65 11.37
C ASN A 101 4.14 7.64 10.19
N GLY A 102 3.06 8.36 9.89
CA GLY A 102 3.03 9.41 8.86
C GLY A 102 2.99 8.89 7.43
N TRP A 103 2.63 7.62 7.22
CA TRP A 103 2.57 6.99 5.90
C TRP A 103 1.23 6.31 5.65
N TYR A 104 0.91 6.10 4.39
CA TYR A 104 -0.31 5.43 3.95
C TYR A 104 -0.02 4.61 2.68
N PRO A 105 -0.63 3.42 2.49
CA PRO A 105 -0.44 2.65 1.26
C PRO A 105 -0.99 3.43 0.05
N TRP A 106 -0.18 3.64 -0.97
CA TRP A 106 -0.63 4.32 -2.19
C TRP A 106 -1.71 3.52 -2.92
N VAL A 107 -1.54 2.19 -2.96
CA VAL A 107 -2.50 1.27 -3.57
C VAL A 107 -3.23 0.52 -2.47
N THR A 108 -4.54 0.75 -2.36
CA THR A 108 -5.43 0.03 -1.46
C THR A 108 -5.96 -1.21 -2.18
N ARG A 109 -5.26 -2.34 -2.11
CA ARG A 109 -5.69 -3.65 -2.65
C ARG A 109 -5.10 -4.78 -1.82
N ALA A 110 -5.73 -5.96 -1.84
CA ALA A 110 -5.25 -7.13 -1.10
C ALA A 110 -3.86 -7.58 -1.57
N ARG A 111 -3.51 -7.36 -2.84
CA ARG A 111 -2.16 -7.63 -3.36
C ARG A 111 -1.06 -6.79 -2.70
N ASN A 112 -1.41 -5.76 -1.94
CA ASN A 112 -0.47 -4.93 -1.19
C ASN A 112 -0.42 -5.32 0.30
N LEU A 113 -1.01 -6.47 0.66
CA LEU A 113 -1.02 -7.02 2.01
C LEU A 113 -0.37 -8.42 2.03
N VAL A 114 0.43 -8.69 3.06
CA VAL A 114 0.97 -10.03 3.35
C VAL A 114 0.63 -10.40 4.78
N TRP A 115 -0.04 -11.54 4.96
CA TRP A 115 -0.45 -12.07 6.24
C TRP A 115 0.55 -13.12 6.74
N HIS A 116 1.22 -12.82 7.85
CA HIS A 116 2.10 -13.76 8.54
C HIS A 116 1.37 -14.37 9.73
N ARG A 117 0.83 -15.58 9.52
CA ARG A 117 -0.04 -16.27 10.48
C ARG A 117 0.65 -16.50 11.83
N GLU A 118 1.91 -16.93 11.82
CA GLU A 118 2.66 -17.30 13.03
C GLU A 118 2.80 -16.14 14.01
N THR A 119 3.11 -14.94 13.52
CA THR A 119 3.27 -13.73 14.35
C THR A 119 2.03 -12.84 14.35
N GLN A 120 0.93 -13.30 13.73
CA GLN A 120 -0.30 -12.54 13.54
C GLN A 120 -0.05 -11.12 13.01
N THR A 121 0.92 -10.99 12.10
CA THR A 121 1.36 -9.70 11.57
C THR A 121 0.83 -9.51 10.15
N LEU A 122 0.22 -8.37 9.89
CA LEU A 122 -0.19 -7.95 8.56
C LEU A 122 0.77 -6.88 8.03
N TYR A 123 1.55 -7.23 7.02
CA TYR A 123 2.49 -6.32 6.37
C TYR A 123 1.81 -5.56 5.23
N PHE A 124 2.07 -4.25 5.15
CA PHE A 124 1.79 -3.44 3.97
C PHE A 124 3.02 -3.42 3.07
N ILE A 125 2.86 -3.71 1.78
CA ILE A 125 3.96 -3.74 0.80
C ILE A 125 3.68 -2.85 -0.41
N GLY A 126 4.74 -2.46 -1.12
CA GLY A 126 4.67 -1.63 -2.33
C GLY A 126 4.89 -0.15 -2.04
N HIS A 127 4.15 0.71 -2.73
CA HIS A 127 4.37 2.16 -2.68
C HIS A 127 3.61 2.80 -1.51
N PHE A 128 4.23 3.79 -0.87
CA PHE A 128 3.63 4.57 0.22
C PHE A 128 3.60 6.07 -0.10
N SER A 129 2.59 6.75 0.42
CA SER A 129 2.48 8.21 0.40
C SER A 129 2.46 8.77 1.82
N LYS A 130 2.81 10.05 1.98
CA LYS A 130 2.71 10.73 3.27
C LYS A 130 1.25 10.73 3.72
N ALA A 131 1.00 10.26 4.94
CA ALA A 131 -0.29 10.45 5.57
C ALA A 131 -0.46 11.94 5.91
N GLY A 132 -1.52 12.57 5.42
CA GLY A 132 -1.90 13.91 5.87
C GLY A 132 -2.24 13.92 7.35
N LYS A 133 -2.15 15.09 8.00
CA LYS A 133 -2.53 15.25 9.40
C LYS A 133 -4.02 14.89 9.57
N PRO A 134 -4.39 13.93 10.45
CA PRO A 134 -5.80 13.69 10.75
C PRO A 134 -6.43 14.97 11.29
N LYS A 135 -7.53 15.43 10.68
CA LYS A 135 -8.39 16.47 11.27
C LYS A 135 -9.28 15.93 12.39
N ARG A 136 -9.44 14.60 12.46
CA ARG A 136 -10.28 13.84 13.40
C ARG A 136 -9.64 12.48 13.71
N PRO A 137 -10.02 11.81 14.83
CA PRO A 137 -9.63 10.43 15.07
C PRO A 137 -9.90 9.57 13.84
N VAL A 138 -8.92 8.76 13.48
CA VAL A 138 -9.01 7.93 12.27
C VAL A 138 -9.73 6.66 12.64
N GLU A 139 -10.91 6.49 12.06
CA GLU A 139 -11.68 5.26 12.19
C GLU A 139 -11.54 4.46 10.90
N VAL A 140 -11.28 3.16 11.05
CA VAL A 140 -11.23 2.25 9.90
C VAL A 140 -12.66 1.86 9.54
N ARG A 141 -13.23 2.59 8.58
CA ARG A 141 -14.60 2.39 8.11
C ARG A 141 -14.73 1.14 7.24
N PRO A 142 -15.92 0.51 7.16
CA PRO A 142 -16.18 -0.64 6.27
C PRO A 142 -15.74 -0.42 4.82
N LYS A 143 -16.01 0.78 4.27
CA LYS A 143 -15.58 1.20 2.94
C LYS A 143 -14.07 1.05 2.72
N LEU A 144 -13.27 1.32 3.75
CA LEU A 144 -11.83 1.15 3.72
C LEU A 144 -11.44 -0.33 3.68
N ILE A 145 -12.14 -1.17 4.44
CA ILE A 145 -11.93 -2.62 4.41
C ILE A 145 -12.26 -3.19 3.01
N ALA A 146 -13.36 -2.73 2.39
CA ALA A 146 -13.74 -3.10 1.03
C ALA A 146 -12.76 -2.57 -0.03
N MET A 147 -12.18 -1.37 0.15
CA MET A 147 -11.12 -0.87 -0.74
C MET A 147 -9.92 -1.83 -0.80
N PHE A 148 -9.56 -2.43 0.33
CA PHE A 148 -8.50 -3.45 0.38
C PHE A 148 -8.97 -4.85 -0.02
N GLU A 149 -10.18 -4.98 -0.56
CA GLU A 149 -10.79 -6.23 -1.01
C GLU A 149 -11.00 -7.26 0.12
N LEU A 150 -10.99 -6.80 1.37
CA LEU A 150 -11.20 -7.60 2.56
C LEU A 150 -12.70 -7.73 2.90
N ALA A 151 -13.58 -7.07 2.17
CA ALA A 151 -15.03 -7.25 2.23
C ALA A 151 -15.59 -7.07 0.81
N LYS A 152 -16.70 -7.73 0.49
CA LYS A 152 -17.40 -7.50 -0.79
C LYS A 152 -18.71 -6.76 -0.52
N PRO A 153 -18.81 -5.51 -0.97
CA PRO A 153 -20.06 -4.77 -0.93
C PRO A 153 -21.15 -5.43 -1.78
N ASP A 154 -22.39 -5.20 -1.39
CA ASP A 154 -23.62 -5.62 -2.10
C ASP A 154 -23.82 -4.89 -3.44
N SER A 155 -23.16 -3.74 -3.61
CA SER A 155 -23.28 -2.89 -4.78
C SER A 155 -21.91 -2.35 -5.23
N PRO A 156 -21.63 -2.28 -6.55
CA PRO A 156 -20.42 -1.68 -7.07
C PRO A 156 -20.32 -0.17 -6.78
N ASP A 157 -21.45 0.51 -6.52
CA ASP A 157 -21.53 1.94 -6.22
C ASP A 157 -21.31 2.27 -4.74
N PHE A 158 -20.86 1.31 -3.91
CA PHE A 158 -20.56 1.55 -2.48
C PHE A 158 -19.59 2.72 -2.23
N MET A 159 -18.78 3.07 -3.23
CA MET A 159 -17.89 4.22 -3.17
C MET A 159 -18.61 5.57 -3.21
N ARG A 160 -19.80 5.64 -3.79
CA ARG A 160 -20.60 6.86 -3.94
C ARG A 160 -21.63 7.02 -2.82
N LYS A 161 -21.97 5.94 -2.11
CA LYS A 161 -22.86 6.00 -0.95
C LYS A 161 -22.20 6.81 0.17
N ASP A 162 -23.02 7.67 0.77
CA ASP A 162 -22.61 8.56 1.85
C ASP A 162 -22.26 7.75 3.11
N ASP A 163 -21.29 8.23 3.87
CA ASP A 163 -20.78 7.52 5.05
C ASP A 163 -21.80 7.49 6.22
N GLN A 164 -23.01 8.02 6.04
CA GLN A 164 -24.11 7.96 7.03
C GLN A 164 -24.97 6.70 6.87
N ASP A 165 -25.04 6.12 5.66
CA ASP A 165 -25.86 4.94 5.34
C ASP A 165 -25.05 3.63 5.40
N GLN A 166 -24.19 3.48 6.41
CA GLN A 166 -23.24 2.36 6.58
C GLN A 166 -23.89 0.99 6.86
N ASN A 167 -25.09 0.73 6.36
CA ASN A 167 -25.68 -0.60 6.43
C ASN A 167 -24.84 -1.56 5.58
N THR A 168 -24.02 -2.35 6.26
CA THR A 168 -23.14 -3.37 5.69
C THR A 168 -23.65 -4.78 5.95
N SER A 169 -24.92 -4.92 6.36
CA SER A 169 -25.54 -6.23 6.64
C SER A 169 -25.61 -7.13 5.41
N LEU A 170 -25.65 -6.56 4.21
CA LEU A 170 -25.66 -7.28 2.94
C LEU A 170 -24.26 -7.53 2.37
N TRP A 171 -23.20 -7.07 3.05
CA TRP A 171 -21.84 -7.29 2.59
C TRP A 171 -21.38 -8.70 2.92
N GLU A 172 -20.55 -9.26 2.04
CA GLU A 172 -19.80 -10.46 2.37
C GLU A 172 -18.60 -10.04 3.24
N TRP A 173 -18.63 -10.51 4.48
CA TRP A 173 -17.51 -10.50 5.41
C TRP A 173 -16.91 -11.92 5.51
#